data_AF-A0A2V8GP07-F1
#
_entry.id   AF-A0A2V8GP07-F1
#
_cell.length_a   1.000
_cell.length_b   1.000
_cell.length_c   1.000
_cell.angle_alpha   90.00
_cell.angle_beta   90.00
_cell.angle_gamma   90.00
#
_symmetry.space_group_name_H-M   'P 1'
#
loop_
_entity.id
_entity.type
_entity.pdbx_description
1 polymer ?
#
loop_
_entity_poly.entity_id
_entity_poly.type
_entity_poly.pdbx_seq_one_letter_code
_entity_poly.pdbx_strand_id
1 'polypeptide(L)'
;MLMLKTALFAMCAFTLLVTGYLSLSLAILRPPRANYSEWFMMAPLFVAQSVLTMMAASALLSGAWIRWLVLAGGVAIIWVGGAWVHDTLASDHFEGYAVVLGSLLLLQGALTLVVFLRQRLVGAVTAPPH
;
A
#
# COMPACT_ATOMS: atom_id res chain seq x y z
N MET A 1 19.27 -2.44 -7.04
CA MET A 1 18.39 -2.10 -5.89
C MET A 1 17.81 -0.69 -5.98
N LEU A 2 18.56 0.29 -6.52
CA LEU A 2 18.08 1.67 -6.66
C LEU A 2 16.75 1.76 -7.43
N MET A 3 16.67 1.15 -8.62
CA MET A 3 15.47 1.19 -9.48
C MET A 3 14.21 0.63 -8.78
N LEU A 4 14.35 -0.47 -8.03
CA LEU A 4 13.23 -1.09 -7.32
C LEU A 4 12.75 -0.22 -6.15
N LYS A 5 13.68 0.42 -5.42
CA LYS A 5 13.33 1.40 -4.39
C LYS A 5 12.63 2.59 -5.02
N THR A 6 13.16 3.14 -6.12
CA THR A 6 12.53 4.26 -6.84
C THR A 6 11.10 3.94 -7.28
N ALA A 7 10.87 2.73 -7.83
CA ALA A 7 9.53 2.28 -8.18
C ALA A 7 8.60 2.20 -6.96
N LEU A 8 9.10 1.66 -5.83
CA LEU A 8 8.33 1.60 -4.58
C LEU A 8 7.97 3.01 -4.06
N PHE A 9 8.92 3.94 -4.08
CA PHE A 9 8.69 5.34 -3.71
C PHE A 9 7.67 6.02 -4.61
N ALA A 10 7.77 5.81 -5.92
CA ALA A 10 6.82 6.34 -6.89
C ALA A 10 5.41 5.80 -6.64
N MET A 11 5.28 4.49 -6.38
CA MET A 11 3.98 3.87 -6.06
C MET A 11 3.40 4.40 -4.75
N CYS A 12 4.21 4.51 -3.68
CA CYS A 12 3.75 5.06 -2.41
C CYS A 12 3.28 6.51 -2.56
N ALA A 13 4.04 7.34 -3.28
CA ALA A 13 3.66 8.73 -3.54
C ALA A 13 2.39 8.83 -4.37
N PHE A 14 2.24 7.98 -5.39
CA PHE A 14 1.05 7.94 -6.23
C PHE A 14 -0.18 7.49 -5.43
N THR A 15 -0.07 6.47 -4.58
CA THR A 15 -1.15 6.04 -3.68
C THR A 15 -1.58 7.16 -2.74
N LEU A 16 -0.64 7.92 -2.17
CA LEU A 16 -0.95 9.08 -1.33
C LEU A 16 -1.72 10.16 -2.11
N LEU A 17 -1.27 10.49 -3.32
CA LEU A 17 -1.94 11.48 -4.18
C LEU A 17 -3.34 11.03 -4.58
N VAL A 18 -3.51 9.78 -5.01
CA VAL A 18 -4.82 9.22 -5.39
C VAL A 18 -5.76 9.16 -4.19
N THR A 19 -5.27 8.74 -3.02
CA THR A 19 -6.08 8.70 -1.79
C THR A 19 -6.52 10.10 -1.37
N GLY A 20 -5.62 11.09 -1.45
CA GLY A 20 -5.95 12.49 -1.17
C GLY A 20 -6.95 13.06 -2.16
N TYR A 21 -6.73 12.83 -3.46
CA TYR A 21 -7.63 13.26 -4.53
C TYR A 21 -9.04 12.66 -4.35
N LEU A 22 -9.15 11.34 -4.18
CA LEU A 22 -10.44 10.67 -3.98
C LEU A 22 -11.14 11.15 -2.71
N SER A 23 -10.42 11.32 -1.60
CA SER A 23 -10.99 11.85 -0.36
C SER A 23 -11.56 13.27 -0.55
N LEU A 24 -10.82 14.12 -1.27
CA LEU A 24 -11.27 15.48 -1.59
C LEU A 24 -12.48 15.46 -2.53
N SER A 25 -12.46 14.62 -3.57
CA SER A 25 -13.58 14.43 -4.49
C SER A 25 -14.84 13.97 -3.75
N LEU A 26 -14.73 13.01 -2.83
CA LEU A 26 -15.86 12.52 -2.03
C LEU A 26 -16.42 13.60 -1.09
N ALA A 27 -15.54 14.43 -0.50
CA ALA A 27 -15.94 15.53 0.37
C ALA A 27 -16.66 16.66 -0.39
N ILE A 28 -16.23 16.97 -1.62
CA ILE A 28 -16.79 18.04 -2.46
C ILE A 28 -18.07 17.58 -3.17
N LEU A 29 -18.00 16.47 -3.90
CA LEU A 29 -19.09 16.02 -4.78
C LEU A 29 -20.25 15.38 -4.02
N ARG A 30 -20.00 14.92 -2.80
CA ARG A 30 -20.96 14.24 -1.93
C ARG A 30 -21.88 13.23 -2.67
N PRO A 31 -21.32 12.30 -3.47
CA PRO A 31 -22.13 11.34 -4.22
C PRO A 31 -23.03 10.50 -3.29
N PRO A 32 -24.35 10.41 -3.56
CA PRO A 32 -25.31 9.79 -2.64
C PRO A 32 -25.17 8.27 -2.47
N ARG A 33 -24.40 7.61 -3.35
CA ARG A 33 -24.20 6.16 -3.35
C ARG A 33 -22.81 5.73 -2.86
N ALA A 34 -21.92 6.67 -2.51
CA ALA A 34 -20.59 6.32 -2.06
C ALA A 34 -20.60 5.79 -0.62
N ASN A 35 -19.84 4.74 -0.37
CA ASN A 35 -19.68 4.19 0.97
C ASN A 35 -18.60 4.97 1.77
N TYR A 36 -19.00 6.12 2.33
CA TYR A 36 -18.11 6.98 3.11
C TYR A 36 -17.48 6.26 4.31
N SER A 37 -18.25 5.38 4.96
CA SER A 37 -17.81 4.71 6.18
C SER A 37 -16.61 3.81 5.91
N GLU A 38 -16.68 3.03 4.83
CA GLU A 38 -15.60 2.15 4.41
C GLU A 38 -14.39 2.95 3.90
N TRP A 39 -14.63 3.98 3.07
CA TRP A 39 -13.55 4.82 2.56
C TRP A 39 -12.74 5.50 3.67
N PHE A 40 -13.40 6.16 4.62
CA PHE A 40 -12.71 6.88 5.69
C PHE A 40 -12.06 5.95 6.72
N MET A 41 -12.48 4.69 6.80
CA MET A 41 -11.80 3.68 7.60
C MET A 41 -10.53 3.15 6.90
N MET A 42 -10.57 2.97 5.58
CA MET A 42 -9.47 2.39 4.80
C MET A 42 -8.41 3.42 4.38
N ALA A 43 -8.80 4.65 4.05
CA ALA A 43 -7.87 5.70 3.59
C ALA A 43 -6.71 5.97 4.58
N PRO A 44 -6.93 6.06 5.91
CA PRO A 44 -5.83 6.19 6.87
C PRO A 44 -4.86 5.01 6.84
N LEU A 45 -5.34 3.78 6.60
CA LEU A 45 -4.48 2.60 6.49
C LEU A 45 -3.58 2.70 5.26
N PHE A 46 -4.13 3.12 4.12
CA PHE A 46 -3.34 3.30 2.89
C PHE A 46 -2.29 4.39 3.05
N VAL A 47 -2.65 5.51 3.68
CA VAL A 47 -1.73 6.62 3.97
C VAL A 47 -0.64 6.17 4.94
N ALA A 48 -1.02 5.59 6.08
CA ALA A 48 -0.08 5.14 7.11
C ALA A 48 0.89 4.10 6.55
N GLN A 49 0.41 3.11 5.79
CA GLN A 49 1.25 2.08 5.20
C GLN A 49 2.19 2.64 4.13
N SER A 50 1.74 3.59 3.31
CA SER A 50 2.59 4.24 2.29
C SER A 50 3.72 5.06 2.93
N VAL A 51 3.39 5.86 3.96
CA VAL A 51 4.37 6.65 4.71
C VAL A 51 5.37 5.74 5.45
N LEU A 52 4.87 4.73 6.16
CA LEU A 52 5.70 3.77 6.89
C LEU A 52 6.67 3.05 5.93
N THR A 53 6.19 2.63 4.77
CA THR A 53 7.00 1.97 3.74
C THR A 53 8.10 2.90 3.22
N MET A 54 7.78 4.17 2.94
CA MET A 54 8.77 5.17 2.52
C MET A 54 9.83 5.40 3.60
N MET A 55 9.42 5.61 4.85
CA MET A 55 10.34 5.84 5.99
C MET A 55 11.25 4.64 6.28
N ALA A 56 10.72 3.42 6.14
CA ALA A 56 11.51 2.22 6.30
C ALA A 56 12.46 2.00 5.10
N ALA A 57 12.03 2.31 3.87
CA ALA A 57 12.84 2.13 2.65
C ALA A 57 14.00 3.13 2.55
N SER A 58 13.83 4.33 3.12
CA SER A 58 14.86 5.38 3.25
C SER A 58 15.80 5.18 4.45
N ALA A 59 15.58 4.14 5.26
CA ALA A 59 16.29 3.87 6.51
C ALA A 59 16.14 4.96 7.59
N LEU A 60 15.14 5.85 7.47
CA LEU A 60 14.75 6.77 8.55
C LEU A 60 14.19 5.99 9.75
N LEU A 61 13.47 4.91 9.49
CA LEU A 61 13.02 3.95 10.49
C LEU A 61 13.75 2.62 10.26
N SER A 62 14.49 2.16 11.26
CA SER A 62 15.22 0.89 11.20
C SER A 62 14.91 0.04 12.44
N GLY A 63 14.88 -1.27 12.24
CA GLY A 63 14.57 -2.24 13.31
C GLY A 63 13.87 -3.48 12.78
N ALA A 64 14.11 -4.62 13.43
CA ALA A 64 13.48 -5.88 13.05
C ALA A 64 11.95 -5.82 13.17
N TRP A 65 11.44 -5.14 14.20
CA TRP A 65 10.00 -4.93 14.42
C TRP A 65 9.36 -4.10 13.29
N ILE A 66 9.95 -2.97 12.93
CA ILE A 66 9.45 -2.11 11.83
C ILE A 66 9.40 -2.88 10.52
N ARG A 67 10.41 -3.72 10.23
CA ARG A 67 10.42 -4.56 9.02
C ARG A 67 9.25 -5.55 9.01
N TRP A 68 8.95 -6.19 10.14
CA TRP A 68 7.79 -7.08 10.24
C TRP A 68 6.48 -6.33 10.08
N LEU A 69 6.37 -5.14 10.68
CA LEU A 69 5.20 -4.28 10.56
C LEU A 69 4.96 -3.87 9.10
N VAL A 70 6.01 -3.47 8.38
CA VAL A 70 5.95 -3.12 6.95
C VAL A 70 5.52 -4.32 6.10
N LEU A 71 6.07 -5.51 6.36
CA LEU A 71 5.69 -6.74 5.66
C LEU A 71 4.23 -7.12 5.92
N ALA A 72 3.80 -7.10 7.18
CA ALA A 72 2.42 -7.38 7.57
C ALA A 72 1.45 -6.39 6.93
N GLY A 73 1.77 -5.09 6.96
CA GLY A 73 1.00 -4.07 6.27
C GLY A 73 1.00 -4.25 4.75
N GLY A 74 2.09 -4.73 4.16
CA GLY A 74 2.18 -5.08 2.74
C GLY A 74 1.22 -6.20 2.36
N VAL A 75 1.13 -7.25 3.17
CA VAL A 75 0.14 -8.33 2.99
C VAL A 75 -1.28 -7.80 3.17
N ALA A 76 -1.52 -6.96 4.18
CA ALA A 76 -2.84 -6.40 4.45
C ALA A 76 -3.36 -5.56 3.27
N ILE A 77 -2.54 -4.68 2.69
CA ILE A 77 -2.98 -3.87 1.53
C ILE A 77 -3.15 -4.70 0.25
N ILE A 78 -2.41 -5.80 0.08
CA ILE A 78 -2.66 -6.76 -1.01
C ILE A 78 -4.03 -7.39 -0.83
N TRP A 79 -4.33 -7.87 0.38
CA TRP A 79 -5.61 -8.50 0.68
C TRP A 79 -6.78 -7.53 0.45
N VAL A 80 -6.70 -6.31 1.00
CA VAL A 80 -7.73 -5.29 0.84
C VAL A 80 -7.88 -4.87 -0.62
N GLY A 81 -6.78 -4.62 -1.33
CA GLY A 81 -6.81 -4.25 -2.74
C GLY A 81 -7.40 -5.35 -3.62
N GLY A 82 -7.06 -6.60 -3.34
CA GLY A 82 -7.62 -7.77 -4.01
C GLY A 82 -9.11 -7.95 -3.75
N ALA A 83 -9.55 -7.78 -2.50
CA ALA A 83 -10.96 -7.83 -2.12
C ALA A 83 -11.77 -6.74 -2.85
N TRP A 84 -11.29 -5.50 -2.86
CA TRP A 84 -11.95 -4.41 -3.57
C TRP A 84 -12.07 -4.64 -5.08
N VAL A 85 -11.02 -5.14 -5.73
CA VAL A 85 -11.07 -5.51 -7.15
C VAL A 85 -12.07 -6.63 -7.37
N HIS A 86 -12.03 -7.69 -6.55
CA HIS A 86 -12.94 -8.82 -6.64
C HIS A 86 -14.40 -8.39 -6.48
N ASP A 87 -14.71 -7.66 -5.40
CA ASP A 87 -16.07 -7.25 -5.07
C ASP A 87 -16.63 -6.29 -6.12
N THR A 88 -15.79 -5.41 -6.68
CA THR A 88 -16.20 -4.53 -7.78
C THR A 88 -16.51 -5.29 -9.07
N LEU A 89 -15.76 -6.36 -9.37
CA LEU A 89 -15.97 -7.18 -10.57
C LEU A 89 -17.12 -8.18 -10.41
N ALA A 90 -17.40 -8.60 -9.17
CA ALA A 90 -18.46 -9.56 -8.84
C ALA A 90 -19.82 -8.89 -8.54
N SER A 91 -19.83 -7.59 -8.26
CA SER A 91 -21.04 -6.81 -7.96
C SER A 91 -21.71 -6.27 -9.21
N ASP A 92 -23.04 -6.13 -9.16
CA ASP A 92 -23.83 -5.41 -10.17
C ASP A 92 -23.54 -3.89 -10.18
N HIS A 93 -22.88 -3.37 -9.14
CA HIS A 93 -22.48 -1.97 -9.03
C HIS A 93 -20.97 -1.80 -9.25
N PHE A 94 -20.60 -1.31 -10.43
CA PHE A 94 -19.19 -1.12 -10.80
C PHE A 94 -18.63 0.20 -10.26
N GLU A 95 -17.70 0.10 -9.32
CA GLU A 95 -16.97 1.22 -8.74
C GLU A 95 -15.55 1.33 -9.35
N GLY A 96 -15.42 2.07 -10.45
CA GLY A 96 -14.14 2.14 -11.18
C GLY A 96 -12.93 2.58 -10.34
N TYR A 97 -13.14 3.40 -9.30
CA TYR A 97 -12.07 3.81 -8.38
C TYR A 97 -11.54 2.64 -7.55
N ALA A 98 -12.39 1.69 -7.16
CA ALA A 98 -12.02 0.53 -6.35
C ALA A 98 -11.13 -0.43 -7.16
N VAL A 99 -11.40 -0.59 -8.46
CA VAL A 99 -10.52 -1.37 -9.36
C VAL A 99 -9.15 -0.72 -9.51
N VAL A 100 -9.11 0.58 -9.81
CA VAL A 100 -7.85 1.30 -10.03
C VAL A 100 -7.02 1.37 -8.75
N LEU A 101 -7.63 1.77 -7.63
CA LEU A 101 -6.95 1.86 -6.36
C LEU A 101 -6.58 0.48 -5.82
N GLY A 102 -7.47 -0.50 -5.92
CA GLY A 102 -7.18 -1.87 -5.48
C GLY A 102 -6.01 -2.49 -6.24
N SER A 103 -5.95 -2.28 -7.56
CA SER A 103 -4.79 -2.70 -8.39
C SER A 103 -3.50 -2.00 -7.98
N LEU A 104 -3.58 -0.71 -7.64
CA LEU A 104 -2.43 0.05 -7.16
C LEU A 104 -1.93 -0.46 -5.80
N LEU A 105 -2.84 -0.80 -4.89
CA LEU A 105 -2.51 -1.37 -3.58
C LEU A 105 -1.87 -2.77 -3.71
N LEU A 106 -2.36 -3.59 -4.65
CA LEU A 106 -1.74 -4.87 -5.00
C LEU A 106 -0.28 -4.68 -5.45
N LEU A 107 -0.04 -3.74 -6.38
CA LEU A 107 1.31 -3.43 -6.87
C LEU A 107 2.21 -2.88 -5.76
N GLN A 108 1.73 -1.92 -4.97
CA GLN A 108 2.49 -1.34 -3.86
C GLN A 108 2.84 -2.39 -2.80
N GLY A 109 1.88 -3.24 -2.42
CA GLY A 109 2.10 -4.30 -1.46
C GLY A 109 3.09 -5.34 -1.99
N ALA A 110 2.95 -5.77 -3.25
CA ALA A 110 3.89 -6.71 -3.86
C ALA A 110 5.32 -6.17 -3.90
N LEU A 111 5.50 -4.91 -4.32
CA LEU A 111 6.81 -4.25 -4.30
C LEU A 111 7.38 -4.12 -2.89
N THR A 112 6.53 -3.79 -1.90
CA THR A 112 6.92 -3.75 -0.49
C THR A 112 7.48 -5.10 -0.04
N LEU A 113 6.76 -6.20 -0.31
CA LEU A 113 7.22 -7.54 0.07
C LEU A 113 8.55 -7.89 -0.63
N VAL A 114 8.65 -7.69 -1.94
CA VAL A 114 9.87 -8.01 -2.70
C VAL A 114 11.07 -7.23 -2.18
N VAL A 115 10.93 -5.92 -1.93
CA VAL A 115 12.03 -5.08 -1.44
C VAL A 115 12.50 -5.54 -0.06
N PHE A 116 11.59 -5.75 0.88
CA PHE A 116 11.95 -6.03 2.27
C PHE A 116 12.36 -7.48 2.51
N LEU A 117 11.77 -8.45 1.81
CA LEU A 117 12.21 -9.84 1.84
C LEU A 117 13.61 -9.98 1.25
N ARG A 118 13.90 -9.30 0.13
CA ARG A 118 15.24 -9.34 -0.47
C ARG A 118 16.29 -8.70 0.43
N GLN A 119 15.97 -7.60 1.11
CA GLN A 119 16.88 -7.00 2.12
C GLN A 119 17.17 -7.96 3.27
N ARG A 120 16.18 -8.72 3.73
CA ARG A 120 16.38 -9.77 4.74
C ARG A 120 17.30 -10.88 4.25
N LEU A 121 17.06 -11.40 3.04
CA LEU A 121 17.88 -12.47 2.47
C LEU A 121 19.34 -12.04 2.33
N VAL A 122 19.59 -10.83 1.82
CA VAL A 122 20.95 -10.30 1.69
C VAL A 122 21.59 -10.10 3.06
N GLY A 123 20.86 -9.55 4.04
CA GLY A 123 21.38 -9.35 5.40
C GLY A 123 21.69 -10.65 6.13
N ALA A 124 20.95 -11.73 5.87
CA ALA A 124 21.21 -13.05 6.45
C ALA A 124 22.47 -13.72 5.86
N VAL A 125 22.75 -13.53 4.57
CA VAL A 125 23.95 -14.09 3.91
C VAL A 125 25.24 -13.42 4.41
N THR A 126 25.19 -12.15 4.81
CA THR A 126 26.36 -11.39 5.27
C THR A 126 26.64 -11.51 6.78
N ALA A 127 25.79 -12.21 7.54
CA ALA A 127 26.03 -12.40 8.97
C ALA A 127 27.12 -13.47 9.18
N PRO A 128 28.18 -13.20 9.97
CA PRO A 128 29.22 -14.19 10.22
C PRO A 128 28.61 -15.42 10.95
N PRO A 129 29.04 -16.64 10.61
CA PRO A 129 28.68 -17.81 11.39
C PRO A 129 29.26 -17.64 12.80
N HIS A 130 28.38 -17.66 13.81
CA HIS A 130 28.74 -17.69 15.22
C HIS A 130 29.28 -19.08 15.60
#